data_AF-A0AA95JDN0-F1
#
_entry.id   AF-A0AA95JDN0-F1
#
_cell.length_a   1.000
_cell.length_b   1.000
_cell.length_c   1.000
_cell.angle_alpha   90.00
_cell.angle_beta   90.00
_cell.angle_gamma   90.00
#
_symmetry.space_group_name_H-M   'P 1'
#
loop_
_entity.id
_entity.type
_entity.pdbx_description
1 polymer ?
#
loop_
_entity_poly.entity_id
_entity_poly.type
_entity_poly.pdbx_seq_one_letter_code
_entity_poly.pdbx_strand_id
1 'polypeptide(L)'
;MYIPRRRSKWLAGLLAFIFPGTGHMYLGLMLKAIMIMLLIAFDISAIVYIGMNVVDGNELSIVLLSFVLAIIYFYNLFDAIQSTEMINDRYANRMMHQATDEPSRPTVEQRLPNVQFRTILLVAAGIGAFIVLNVKWKSWLEDSVLSIVGAVLFIVAGIGIWFWETRQGHNPK
;
A
#
# COMPACT_ATOMS: atom_id res chain seq x y z
N MET A 1 17.36 -1.71 -34.18
CA MET A 1 15.90 -1.80 -33.97
C MET A 1 15.66 -2.48 -32.63
N TYR A 2 15.34 -1.72 -31.58
CA TYR A 2 15.11 -2.29 -30.24
C TYR A 2 13.65 -2.77 -30.20
N ILE A 3 13.41 -4.07 -30.27
CA ILE A 3 12.07 -4.64 -30.09
C ILE A 3 11.87 -4.80 -28.58
N PRO A 4 11.07 -3.95 -27.91
CA PRO A 4 10.86 -4.11 -26.49
C PRO A 4 10.13 -5.44 -26.24
N ARG A 5 10.69 -6.21 -25.32
CA ARG A 5 10.24 -7.56 -24.98
C ARG A 5 8.89 -7.52 -24.27
N ARG A 6 7.91 -8.29 -24.74
CA ARG A 6 6.62 -8.49 -24.06
C ARG A 6 6.87 -8.92 -22.60
N ARG A 7 6.12 -8.32 -21.68
CA ARG A 7 6.18 -8.68 -20.25
C ARG A 7 5.49 -10.02 -20.02
N SER A 8 6.07 -10.88 -19.20
CA SER A 8 5.56 -12.22 -18.93
C SER A 8 4.45 -12.19 -17.87
N LYS A 9 3.26 -12.67 -18.26
CA LYS A 9 2.08 -12.78 -17.35
C LYS A 9 2.37 -13.66 -16.15
N TRP A 10 3.04 -14.79 -16.38
CA TRP A 10 3.44 -15.73 -15.34
C TRP A 10 4.34 -15.10 -14.28
N LEU A 11 5.31 -14.27 -14.70
CA LEU A 11 6.25 -13.66 -13.77
C LEU A 11 5.56 -12.55 -12.96
N ALA A 12 4.71 -11.75 -13.60
CA ALA A 12 3.90 -10.75 -12.91
C ALA A 12 2.96 -11.37 -11.86
N GLY A 13 2.27 -12.47 -12.21
CA GLY A 13 1.42 -13.22 -11.30
C GLY A 13 2.21 -13.88 -10.15
N LEU A 14 3.34 -14.52 -10.47
CA LEU A 14 4.20 -15.15 -9.46
C LEU A 14 4.74 -14.12 -8.45
N LEU A 15 5.18 -12.95 -8.92
CA LEU A 15 5.61 -11.87 -8.04
C LEU A 15 4.46 -11.38 -7.16
N ALA A 16 3.28 -11.11 -7.76
CA ALA A 16 2.09 -10.69 -7.01
C ALA A 16 1.64 -11.71 -5.95
N PHE A 17 1.87 -12.99 -6.20
CA PHE A 17 1.60 -14.07 -5.25
C PHE A 17 2.61 -14.06 -4.10
N ILE A 18 3.91 -14.08 -4.37
CA ILE A 18 4.92 -14.14 -3.30
C ILE A 18 4.88 -12.88 -2.41
N PHE A 19 4.80 -11.70 -3.03
CA PHE A 19 4.73 -10.43 -2.31
C PHE A 19 3.62 -9.56 -2.89
N PRO A 20 2.56 -9.27 -2.13
CA PRO A 20 1.45 -8.50 -2.66
C PRO A 20 1.90 -7.10 -3.09
N GLY A 21 1.40 -6.63 -4.24
CA GLY A 21 1.81 -5.37 -4.87
C GLY A 21 3.07 -5.45 -5.75
N THR A 22 3.96 -6.44 -5.58
CA THR A 22 5.21 -6.50 -6.36
C THR A 22 5.01 -6.86 -7.83
N GLY A 23 3.93 -7.59 -8.15
CA GLY A 23 3.55 -7.85 -9.54
C GLY A 23 3.31 -6.56 -10.33
N HIS A 24 2.63 -5.58 -9.74
CA HIS A 24 2.42 -4.27 -10.38
C HIS A 24 3.72 -3.46 -10.48
N MET A 25 4.65 -3.64 -9.54
CA MET A 25 5.98 -3.02 -9.61
C MET A 25 6.78 -3.55 -10.80
N TYR A 26 6.70 -4.85 -11.11
CA TYR A 26 7.34 -5.44 -12.30
C TYR A 26 6.83 -4.81 -13.62
N LEU A 27 5.58 -4.37 -13.63
CA LEU A 27 4.95 -3.70 -14.77
C LEU A 27 5.27 -2.20 -14.85
N GLY A 28 5.97 -1.63 -13.86
CA GLY A 28 6.23 -0.19 -13.76
C GLY A 28 5.07 0.61 -13.15
N LEU A 29 4.06 -0.06 -12.58
CA LEU A 29 2.90 0.56 -11.92
C LEU A 29 3.18 0.77 -10.41
N MET A 30 4.19 1.57 -10.07
CA MET A 30 4.65 1.75 -8.67
C MET A 30 3.56 2.29 -7.74
N LEU A 31 2.82 3.33 -8.15
CA LEU A 31 1.78 3.92 -7.29
C LEU A 31 0.71 2.88 -6.91
N LYS A 32 0.36 2.01 -7.86
CA LYS A 32 -0.60 0.94 -7.66
C LYS A 32 -0.07 -0.14 -6.72
N ALA A 33 1.19 -0.53 -6.90
CA ALA A 33 1.88 -1.44 -5.99
C ALA A 33 1.86 -0.93 -4.55
N ILE A 34 2.23 0.34 -4.35
CA ILE A 34 2.28 0.99 -3.03
C ILE A 34 0.89 1.06 -2.40
N MET A 35 -0.15 1.39 -3.16
CA MET A 35 -1.53 1.45 -2.64
C MET A 35 -2.03 0.08 -2.16
N ILE A 36 -1.74 -1.00 -2.89
CA ILE A 36 -2.11 -2.36 -2.48
C ILE A 36 -1.32 -2.78 -1.23
N MET A 37 -0.02 -2.50 -1.19
CA MET A 37 0.81 -2.78 -0.01
C MET A 37 0.31 -2.02 1.22
N LEU A 38 -0.02 -0.73 1.06
CA LEU A 38 -0.57 0.09 2.14
C LEU A 38 -1.91 -0.44 2.63
N LEU A 39 -2.79 -0.85 1.71
CA LEU A 39 -4.10 -1.41 2.05
C LEU A 39 -3.96 -2.70 2.87
N ILE A 40 -3.06 -3.61 2.47
CA ILE A 40 -2.81 -4.86 3.20
C ILE A 40 -2.16 -4.58 4.55
N ALA A 41 -1.17 -3.68 4.62
CA ALA A 41 -0.53 -3.30 5.87
C ALA A 41 -1.53 -2.68 6.85
N PHE A 42 -2.43 -1.84 6.34
CA PHE A 42 -3.51 -1.23 7.11
C PHE A 42 -4.49 -2.28 7.65
N ASP A 43 -4.93 -3.21 6.81
CA ASP A 43 -5.85 -4.29 7.18
C ASP A 43 -5.24 -5.22 8.25
N ILE A 44 -3.99 -5.64 8.08
CA ILE A 44 -3.25 -6.42 9.09
C ILE A 44 -3.12 -5.65 10.40
N SER A 45 -2.76 -4.36 10.34
CA SER A 45 -2.63 -3.51 11.52
C SER A 45 -3.95 -3.41 12.29
N ALA A 46 -5.07 -3.33 11.57
CA ALA A 46 -6.40 -3.30 12.16
C ALA A 46 -6.78 -4.63 12.84
N ILE A 47 -6.47 -5.77 12.20
CA ILE A 47 -6.68 -7.09 12.78
C ILE A 47 -5.93 -7.21 14.12
N VAL A 48 -4.66 -6.82 14.14
CA VAL A 48 -3.83 -6.85 15.36
C VAL A 48 -4.37 -5.91 16.43
N TYR A 49 -4.76 -4.68 16.07
CA TYR A 49 -5.30 -3.71 17.02
C TYR A 49 -6.58 -4.21 17.69
N ILE A 50 -7.53 -4.73 16.93
CA ILE A 50 -8.78 -5.28 17.47
C ILE A 50 -8.49 -6.53 18.30
N GLY A 51 -7.56 -7.37 17.85
CA GLY A 51 -7.12 -8.56 18.58
C GLY A 51 -6.38 -8.27 19.89
N MET A 52 -5.76 -7.10 20.05
CA MET A 52 -5.13 -6.69 21.31
C MET A 52 -6.13 -6.00 22.26
N ASN A 53 -7.13 -5.30 21.72
CA ASN A 53 -8.17 -4.61 22.48
C ASN A 53 -9.46 -5.44 22.51
N VAL A 54 -9.34 -6.72 22.87
CA VAL A 54 -10.49 -7.62 22.96
C VAL A 54 -11.45 -7.09 24.02
N VAL A 55 -12.45 -6.34 23.55
CA VAL A 55 -13.67 -6.02 24.28
C VAL A 55 -14.67 -7.10 23.87
N ASP A 56 -15.43 -7.63 24.83
CA ASP A 56 -16.44 -8.65 24.60
C ASP A 56 -17.33 -8.28 23.40
N GLY A 57 -17.32 -9.12 22.35
CA GLY A 57 -18.12 -8.94 21.13
C GLY A 57 -17.38 -8.55 19.83
N ASN A 58 -16.06 -8.33 19.86
CA ASN A 58 -15.27 -7.94 18.66
C ASN A 58 -14.74 -9.11 17.80
N GLU A 59 -15.01 -10.36 18.19
CA GLU A 59 -14.53 -11.58 17.52
C GLU A 59 -14.96 -11.64 16.05
N LEU A 60 -16.20 -11.21 15.77
CA LEU A 60 -16.75 -11.19 14.41
C LEU A 60 -15.96 -10.25 13.50
N SER A 61 -15.54 -9.08 13.99
CA SER A 61 -14.80 -8.09 13.21
C SER A 61 -13.43 -8.61 12.78
N ILE A 62 -12.75 -9.39 13.63
CA ILE A 62 -11.46 -10.01 13.30
C ILE A 62 -11.61 -11.04 12.19
N VAL A 63 -12.65 -11.88 12.27
CA VAL A 63 -12.95 -12.88 11.24
C VAL A 63 -13.28 -12.21 9.92
N LEU A 64 -14.09 -11.15 9.96
CA LEU A 64 -14.52 -10.40 8.78
C LEU A 64 -13.34 -9.68 8.11
N LEU A 65 -12.47 -9.04 8.87
CA LEU A 65 -11.23 -8.43 8.35
C LEU A 65 -10.27 -9.48 7.78
N SER A 66 -10.11 -10.62 8.44
CA SER A 66 -9.28 -11.72 7.92
C SER A 66 -9.80 -12.24 6.58
N PHE A 67 -11.12 -12.23 6.37
CA PHE A 67 -11.72 -12.57 5.09
C PHE A 67 -11.50 -11.47 4.04
N VAL A 68 -11.58 -10.20 4.42
CA VAL A 68 -11.24 -9.06 3.57
C VAL A 68 -9.78 -9.13 3.10
N LEU A 69 -8.84 -9.48 3.98
CA LEU A 69 -7.44 -9.71 3.63
C LEU A 69 -7.28 -10.74 2.51
N ALA A 70 -7.96 -11.88 2.65
CA ALA A 70 -7.94 -12.94 1.64
C ALA A 70 -8.50 -12.45 0.30
N ILE A 71 -9.62 -11.71 0.31
CA ILE A 71 -10.21 -11.11 -0.90
C ILE A 71 -9.23 -10.13 -1.56
N ILE A 72 -8.61 -9.23 -0.80
CA ILE A 72 -7.63 -8.26 -1.31
C ILE A 72 -6.44 -8.98 -1.95
N TYR A 73 -5.97 -10.06 -1.34
CA TYR A 73 -4.85 -10.83 -1.85
C TYR A 73 -5.17 -11.51 -3.19
N PHE A 74 -6.33 -12.16 -3.31
CA PHE A 74 -6.78 -12.72 -4.59
C PHE A 74 -6.99 -11.63 -5.64
N TYR A 75 -7.59 -10.50 -5.26
CA TYR A 75 -7.76 -9.36 -6.17
C TYR A 75 -6.42 -8.88 -6.72
N ASN A 76 -5.41 -8.69 -5.84
CA ASN A 76 -4.06 -8.28 -6.24
C ASN A 76 -3.46 -9.24 -7.29
N LEU A 77 -3.62 -10.56 -7.10
CA LEU A 77 -3.13 -11.55 -8.04
C LEU A 77 -3.81 -11.44 -9.42
N PHE A 78 -5.14 -11.43 -9.45
CA PHE A 78 -5.90 -11.33 -10.71
C PHE A 78 -5.63 -10.02 -11.44
N ASP A 79 -5.56 -8.91 -10.70
CA ASP A 79 -5.34 -7.58 -11.25
C ASP A 79 -3.90 -7.41 -11.76
N ALA A 80 -2.90 -8.05 -11.14
CA ALA A 80 -1.53 -8.09 -11.68
C ALA A 80 -1.47 -8.80 -13.05
N ILE A 81 -2.17 -9.93 -13.19
CA ILE A 81 -2.23 -10.67 -14.45
C ILE A 81 -2.94 -9.85 -15.54
N GLN A 82 -4.12 -9.29 -15.24
CA GLN A 82 -4.87 -8.45 -16.20
C GLN A 82 -4.11 -7.19 -16.60
N SER A 83 -3.40 -6.57 -15.66
CA SER A 83 -2.59 -5.38 -15.97
C SER A 83 -1.47 -5.70 -16.96
N THR A 84 -0.99 -6.95 -17.01
CA THR A 84 0.05 -7.38 -17.96
C THR A 84 -0.46 -7.41 -19.39
N GLU A 85 -1.68 -7.90 -19.60
CA GLU A 85 -2.35 -7.89 -20.92
C GLU A 85 -2.53 -6.49 -21.42
N MET A 86 -3.13 -5.63 -20.59
CA MET A 86 -3.36 -4.25 -20.96
C MET A 86 -2.06 -3.51 -21.31
N ILE A 87 -0.96 -3.76 -20.60
CA ILE A 87 0.33 -3.13 -20.91
C ILE A 87 0.90 -3.68 -22.21
N ASN A 88 0.87 -5.00 -22.41
CA ASN A 88 1.36 -5.62 -23.65
C ASN A 88 0.57 -5.16 -24.89
N ASP A 89 -0.75 -5.01 -24.78
CA ASP A 89 -1.61 -4.52 -25.87
C ASP A 89 -1.33 -3.05 -26.19
N ARG A 90 -1.08 -2.22 -25.17
CA ARG A 90 -0.66 -0.83 -25.36
C ARG A 90 0.68 -0.74 -26.08
N TYR A 91 1.64 -1.59 -25.75
CA TYR A 91 2.92 -1.64 -26.47
C TYR A 91 2.72 -2.06 -27.93
N ALA A 92 1.90 -3.08 -28.20
CA ALA A 92 1.59 -3.52 -29.56
C ALA A 92 0.90 -2.43 -30.39
N ASN A 93 -0.12 -1.76 -29.82
CA ASN A 93 -0.83 -0.68 -30.49
C ASN A 93 0.10 0.50 -30.79
N ARG A 94 0.97 0.91 -29.86
CA ARG A 94 1.95 1.99 -30.10
C ARG A 94 2.92 1.65 -31.23
N MET A 95 3.36 0.40 -31.35
CA MET A 95 4.22 -0.03 -32.46
C MET A 95 3.50 0.03 -33.80
N MET A 96 2.25 -0.44 -33.86
CA MET A 96 1.45 -0.38 -35.08
C MET A 96 1.27 1.08 -35.52
N HIS A 97 0.93 1.98 -34.59
CA HIS A 97 0.77 3.40 -34.91
C HIS A 97 2.10 4.05 -35.35
N GLN A 98 3.22 3.69 -34.73
CA GLN A 98 4.54 4.21 -35.11
C GLN A 98 5.05 3.69 -36.47
N ALA A 99 4.60 2.51 -36.90
CA ALA A 99 4.94 1.96 -38.21
C ALA A 99 4.10 2.55 -39.36
N THR A 100 3.04 3.31 -39.07
CA THR A 100 2.07 3.76 -40.08
C THR A 100 2.22 5.23 -40.51
N ASP A 101 3.26 5.97 -40.05
CA ASP A 101 3.56 7.37 -40.44
C ASP A 101 2.38 8.38 -40.44
N GLU A 102 1.29 8.05 -39.73
CA GLU A 102 0.14 8.92 -39.54
C GLU A 102 0.43 9.92 -38.40
N PRO A 103 0.32 11.24 -38.64
CA PRO A 103 0.59 12.25 -37.62
C PRO A 103 -0.43 12.12 -36.49
N SER A 104 0.09 11.78 -35.32
CA SER A 104 -0.67 11.52 -34.09
C SER A 104 -1.65 12.64 -33.74
N ARG A 105 -2.95 12.40 -33.96
CA ARG A 105 -3.99 13.03 -33.15
C ARG A 105 -3.91 12.39 -31.77
N PRO A 106 -3.69 13.14 -30.68
CA PRO A 106 -3.77 12.57 -29.35
C PRO A 106 -5.23 12.21 -29.13
N THR A 107 -5.59 10.94 -29.33
CA THR A 107 -6.83 10.40 -28.78
C THR A 107 -6.71 10.61 -27.29
N VAL A 108 -7.47 11.58 -26.78
CA VAL A 108 -7.57 12.05 -25.38
C VAL A 108 -7.70 10.89 -24.38
N GLU A 109 -8.07 9.70 -24.87
CA GLU A 109 -8.17 8.41 -24.18
C GLU A 109 -6.83 7.80 -23.69
N GLN A 110 -5.66 8.30 -24.12
CA GLN A 110 -4.37 7.83 -23.58
C GLN A 110 -4.08 8.25 -22.13
N ARG A 111 -4.97 9.05 -21.53
CA ARG A 111 -4.85 9.58 -20.16
C ARG A 111 -5.26 8.57 -19.07
N LEU A 112 -4.59 7.40 -18.98
CA LEU A 112 -4.70 6.38 -17.91
C LEU A 112 -5.85 6.52 -16.87
N PRO A 113 -7.17 6.45 -17.21
CA PRO A 113 -8.20 6.67 -16.20
C PRO A 113 -8.75 5.34 -15.65
N ASN A 114 -8.77 4.27 -16.44
CA ASN A 114 -9.54 3.06 -16.07
C ASN A 114 -8.81 2.03 -15.21
N VAL A 115 -7.47 2.00 -15.16
CA VAL A 115 -6.74 1.05 -14.30
C VAL A 115 -6.56 1.50 -12.87
N GLN A 116 -6.53 2.81 -12.65
CA GLN A 116 -6.52 3.39 -11.30
C GLN A 116 -7.91 3.36 -10.69
N PHE A 117 -8.98 3.53 -11.48
CA PHE A 117 -10.35 3.51 -10.98
C PHE A 117 -10.68 2.22 -10.23
N ARG A 118 -10.35 1.05 -10.80
CA ARG A 118 -10.58 -0.25 -10.13
C ARG A 118 -9.84 -0.38 -8.79
N THR A 119 -8.59 0.08 -8.74
CA THR A 119 -7.81 0.08 -7.49
C THR A 119 -8.27 1.12 -6.48
N ILE A 120 -8.69 2.29 -6.94
CA ILE A 120 -9.25 3.33 -6.07
C ILE A 120 -10.57 2.82 -5.49
N LEU A 121 -11.40 2.14 -6.28
CA LEU A 121 -12.63 1.50 -5.80
C LEU A 121 -12.32 0.41 -4.76
N LEU A 122 -11.30 -0.42 -4.98
CA LEU A 122 -10.86 -1.40 -3.98
C LEU A 122 -10.40 -0.73 -2.68
N VAL A 123 -9.57 0.31 -2.77
CA VAL A 123 -9.09 1.05 -1.60
C VAL A 123 -10.26 1.73 -0.89
N ALA A 124 -11.18 2.35 -1.63
CA ALA A 124 -12.38 2.97 -1.08
C ALA A 124 -13.32 1.93 -0.43
N ALA A 125 -13.45 0.73 -1.01
CA ALA A 125 -14.22 -0.36 -0.44
C ALA A 125 -13.57 -0.90 0.83
N GLY A 126 -12.23 -1.02 0.86
CA GLY A 126 -11.48 -1.35 2.07
C GLY A 126 -11.70 -0.32 3.18
N ILE A 127 -11.57 0.98 2.85
CA ILE A 127 -11.87 2.08 3.77
C ILE A 127 -13.35 2.05 4.22
N GLY A 128 -14.28 1.73 3.32
CA GLY A 128 -15.71 1.63 3.63
C GLY A 128 -16.03 0.48 4.57
N ALA A 129 -15.50 -0.72 4.32
CA ALA A 129 -15.59 -1.86 5.22
C ALA A 129 -15.04 -1.48 6.60
N PHE A 130 -13.96 -0.71 6.60
CA PHE A 130 -13.33 -0.21 7.82
C PHE A 130 -14.22 0.71 8.66
N ILE A 131 -14.91 1.65 8.02
CA ILE A 131 -15.84 2.57 8.67
C ILE A 131 -17.05 1.81 9.22
N VAL A 132 -17.56 0.84 8.46
CA VAL A 132 -18.70 -0.01 8.86
C VAL A 132 -18.36 -0.85 10.09
N LEU A 133 -17.10 -1.29 10.23
CA LEU A 133 -16.63 -2.08 11.37
C LEU A 133 -16.40 -1.26 12.66
N ASN A 134 -16.75 0.05 12.67
CA ASN A 134 -16.69 0.95 13.83
C ASN A 134 -15.31 0.97 14.53
N VAL A 135 -14.24 0.74 13.76
CA VAL A 135 -12.89 0.66 14.30
C VAL A 135 -12.44 2.06 14.72
N LYS A 136 -12.16 2.25 16.01
CA LYS A 136 -11.71 3.53 16.58
C LYS A 136 -10.24 3.82 16.22
N TRP A 137 -9.97 4.01 14.94
CA TRP A 137 -8.61 4.25 14.44
C TRP A 137 -8.02 5.59 14.86
N LYS A 138 -8.88 6.59 15.11
CA LYS A 138 -8.42 7.91 15.54
C LYS A 138 -7.66 7.83 16.87
N SER A 139 -8.19 7.08 17.85
CA SER A 139 -7.50 6.85 19.12
C SER A 139 -6.24 6.00 18.91
N TRP A 140 -6.28 4.95 18.09
CA TRP A 140 -5.09 4.13 17.84
C TRP A 140 -3.93 4.91 17.17
N LEU A 141 -4.23 5.72 16.17
CA LEU A 141 -3.24 6.54 15.47
C LEU A 141 -2.66 7.58 16.44
N GLU A 142 -3.52 8.23 17.22
CA GLU A 142 -3.09 9.18 18.25
C GLU A 142 -2.22 8.47 19.30
N ASP A 143 -2.63 7.33 19.84
CA ASP A 143 -1.89 6.59 20.87
C ASP A 143 -0.57 6.02 20.36
N SER A 144 -0.53 5.49 19.13
CA SER A 144 0.69 4.91 18.54
C SER A 144 1.70 6.00 18.15
N VAL A 145 1.24 7.10 17.55
CA VAL A 145 2.10 8.22 17.17
C VAL A 145 2.53 9.00 18.42
N LEU A 146 1.63 9.25 19.39
CA LEU A 146 2.00 9.89 20.66
C LEU A 146 2.95 9.02 21.47
N SER A 147 2.81 7.69 21.48
CA SER A 147 3.71 6.82 22.24
C SER A 147 5.13 6.88 21.68
N ILE A 148 5.30 6.82 20.35
CA ILE A 148 6.62 6.90 19.71
C ILE A 148 7.21 8.30 19.88
N VAL A 149 6.43 9.35 19.63
CA VAL A 149 6.89 10.74 19.80
C VAL A 149 7.21 11.02 21.27
N GLY A 150 6.41 10.50 22.19
CA GLY A 150 6.59 10.60 23.64
C GLY A 150 7.84 9.85 24.11
N ALA A 151 8.08 8.63 23.63
CA ALA A 151 9.26 7.85 23.96
C ALA A 151 10.54 8.55 23.47
N VAL A 152 10.53 9.08 22.25
CA VAL A 152 11.66 9.85 21.71
C VAL A 152 11.91 11.12 22.52
N LEU A 153 10.84 11.84 22.90
CA LEU A 153 10.94 13.00 23.79
C LEU A 153 11.54 12.64 25.15
N PHE A 154 11.12 11.54 25.76
CA PHE A 154 11.67 11.07 27.04
C PHE A 154 13.15 10.69 26.95
N ILE A 155 13.57 10.05 25.85
CA ILE A 155 14.97 9.71 25.63
C ILE A 155 15.82 10.99 25.49
N VAL A 156 15.34 11.97 24.72
CA VAL A 156 16.03 13.26 24.54
C VAL A 156 16.10 14.04 25.85
N ALA A 157 14.99 14.10 26.61
CA ALA A 157 14.94 14.75 27.92
C ALA A 157 15.91 14.08 28.92
N GLY A 158 15.95 12.74 28.94
CA GLY A 158 16.87 11.98 29.78
C GLY A 158 18.35 12.26 29.45
N ILE A 159 18.70 12.29 28.16
CA ILE A 159 20.06 12.64 27.70
C ILE A 159 20.41 14.09 28.09
N GLY A 160 19.47 15.03 27.93
CA GLY A 160 19.67 16.44 28.28
C GLY A 160 19.90 16.65 29.78
N ILE A 161 19.12 15.99 30.63
CA ILE A 161 19.26 16.07 32.10
C ILE A 161 20.59 15.45 32.54
N TRP A 162 20.97 14.29 31.99
CA TRP A 162 22.26 13.65 32.30
C TRP A 162 23.45 14.55 31.92
N PHE A 163 23.34 15.28 30.81
CA PHE A 163 24.37 16.21 30.38
C PHE A 163 24.43 17.50 31.22
N TRP A 164 23.31 17.93 31.78
CA TRP A 164 23.29 19.05 32.73
C TRP A 164 23.91 18.62 34.07
N GLU A 165 23.56 17.45 34.58
CA GLU A 165 24.08 16.93 35.85
C GLU A 165 25.60 16.74 35.82
N THR A 166 26.13 16.21 34.72
CA THR A 166 27.59 16.04 34.53
C THR A 166 28.36 17.36 34.48
N ARG A 167 27.71 18.49 34.18
CA ARG A 167 28.32 19.83 34.22
C ARG A 167 28.30 20.47 35.62
N GLN A 168 27.43 20.03 36.52
CA GLN A 168 27.34 20.58 37.89
C GLN A 168 28.32 19.94 38.87
N GLY A 169 28.87 18.77 38.56
CA GLY A 169 29.79 18.03 39.42
C GLY A 169 31.24 18.56 39.51
N HIS A 170 31.57 19.70 38.90
CA HIS A 170 32.94 20.22 38.86
C HIS A 170 33.10 21.62 39.47
N ASN A 171 32.41 21.89 40.59
CA ASN A 171 32.72 23.07 41.41
C ASN A 171 33.48 22.62 42.67
N PRO A 172 34.82 22.52 42.63
CA PRO A 172 35.60 22.28 43.84
C PRO A 172 35.45 23.51 44.76
N LYS A 173 35.00 23.25 45.99
CA LYS A 173 35.05 24.22 47.09
C LYS A 173 36.49 24.51 47.48
#